data_AF-A0A376FKI8-F1
#
_entry.id   AF-A0A376FKI8-F1
#
_cell.length_a   1.000
_cell.length_b   1.000
_cell.length_c   1.000
_cell.angle_alpha   90.00
_cell.angle_beta   90.00
_cell.angle_gamma   90.00
#
_symmetry.space_group_name_H-M   'P 1'
#
loop_
_entity.id
_entity.type
_entity.pdbx_description
1 polymer ?
#
loop_
_entity_poly.entity_id
_entity_poly.type
_entity_poly.pdbx_seq_one_letter_code
_entity_poly.pdbx_strand_id
1 'polypeptide(L)'
;MNIIAIMGPHGVFYKDEPIKELEQALQSRGYQLIWPHNSADLLKFIEHNPRICGVIFDWDEYDLELCSDINKLNEYLPLYAFINTHSTMDVSANDMRMALWFFEYSLGVAEDIATRIQQYTGEYLDNITPPFTRALFTYVKEGKYTFCTPGHMAGTAYQKSPAGCLFYDFFGGNTLKADVSISVTELGSLLDHTGPHLEAEEYIARTFGAEQSYMVTNGTSTSNKIVGMYAAPAGSTLLIDRNCHKSLAHLLMMSDVVPLWLSPTRNALGILGVFRAGSSPMTPLNVRLRQFLAQAGLSMR
;
A
#
# COMPACT_ATOMS: atom_id res chain seq x y z
N MET A 1 2.86 14.91 3.13
CA MET A 1 4.08 14.28 3.63
C MET A 1 5.14 15.37 3.62
N ASN A 2 5.26 16.13 4.69
CA ASN A 2 6.03 17.38 4.71
C ASN A 2 6.57 17.75 6.10
N ILE A 3 6.61 16.79 7.03
CA ILE A 3 7.15 17.05 8.37
C ILE A 3 8.62 16.59 8.38
N ILE A 4 9.53 17.46 8.81
CA ILE A 4 10.94 17.13 9.06
C ILE A 4 11.23 17.33 10.54
N ALA A 5 11.80 16.31 11.17
CA ALA A 5 12.28 16.42 12.54
C ALA A 5 13.72 16.92 12.57
N ILE A 6 14.03 17.87 13.45
CA ILE A 6 15.38 18.39 13.65
C ILE A 6 15.81 18.08 15.08
N MET A 7 16.90 17.33 15.22
CA MET A 7 17.51 17.01 16.50
C MET A 7 18.51 18.12 16.85
N GLY A 8 18.14 18.96 17.81
CA GLY A 8 18.88 20.15 18.25
C GLY A 8 17.99 21.04 19.12
N PRO A 9 18.41 22.28 19.44
CA PRO A 9 19.66 22.94 19.05
C PRO A 9 20.89 22.37 19.75
N HIS A 10 22.09 22.67 19.24
CA HIS A 10 23.37 22.12 19.73
C HIS A 10 24.07 23.05 20.73
N GLY A 11 23.63 24.31 20.85
CA GLY A 11 24.17 25.28 21.81
C GLY A 11 25.50 25.89 21.38
N VAL A 12 25.89 25.71 20.10
CA VAL A 12 27.10 26.28 19.51
C VAL A 12 26.76 27.00 18.21
N PHE A 13 27.14 28.28 18.13
CA PHE A 13 26.70 29.19 17.06
C PHE A 13 27.06 28.71 15.65
N TYR A 14 28.22 28.07 15.48
CA TYR A 14 28.66 27.58 14.16
C TYR A 14 27.82 26.42 13.62
N LYS A 15 27.09 25.69 14.48
CA LYS A 15 26.10 24.68 14.09
C LYS A 15 24.69 25.28 14.01
N ASP A 16 24.32 26.07 15.02
CA ASP A 16 22.95 26.57 15.17
C ASP A 16 22.56 27.59 14.08
N GLU A 17 23.46 28.49 13.65
CA GLU A 17 23.13 29.51 12.65
C GLU A 17 22.89 28.92 11.25
N PRO A 18 23.72 27.97 10.74
CA PRO A 18 23.39 27.25 9.49
C PRO A 18 22.06 26.48 9.54
N ILE A 19 21.74 25.83 10.66
CA ILE A 19 20.46 25.11 10.82
C ILE A 19 19.28 26.08 10.79
N LYS A 20 19.44 27.28 11.35
CA LYS A 20 18.43 28.34 11.30
C LYS A 20 18.21 28.89 9.88
N GLU A 21 19.28 29.06 9.09
CA GLU A 21 19.13 29.38 7.66
C GLU A 21 18.40 28.26 6.91
N LEU A 22 18.74 26.99 7.19
CA LEU A 22 18.09 25.83 6.61
C LEU A 22 16.61 25.73 7.01
N GLU A 23 16.27 26.06 8.25
CA GLU A 23 14.88 26.13 8.71
C GLU A 23 14.06 27.08 7.83
N GLN A 24 14.58 28.28 7.57
CA GLN A 24 13.89 29.26 6.71
C GLN A 24 13.75 28.74 5.28
N ALA A 25 14.80 28.11 4.73
CA ALA A 25 14.78 27.54 3.38
C ALA A 25 13.78 26.35 3.25
N LEU A 26 13.63 25.52 4.29
CA LEU A 26 12.67 24.43 4.29
C LEU A 26 11.22 24.94 4.48
N GLN A 27 11.02 25.91 5.37
CA GLN A 27 9.70 26.53 5.59
C GLN A 27 9.19 27.24 4.34
N SER A 28 10.06 27.95 3.60
CA SER A 28 9.70 28.61 2.33
C SER A 28 9.21 27.62 1.26
N ARG A 29 9.59 26.34 1.38
CA ARG A 29 9.19 25.23 0.50
C ARG A 29 7.99 24.44 1.02
N GLY A 30 7.37 24.87 2.13
CA GLY A 30 6.16 24.27 2.69
C GLY A 30 6.39 23.07 3.61
N TYR A 31 7.62 22.86 4.09
CA TYR A 31 7.88 21.89 5.15
C TYR A 31 7.45 22.43 6.51
N GLN A 32 6.91 21.53 7.34
CA GLN A 32 6.68 21.77 8.75
C GLN A 32 7.85 21.17 9.54
N LEU A 33 8.46 21.97 10.40
CA LEU A 33 9.60 21.52 11.20
C LEU A 33 9.16 21.24 12.63
N ILE A 34 9.69 20.16 13.21
CA ILE A 34 9.47 19.79 14.62
C ILE A 34 10.82 19.55 15.29
N TRP A 35 10.86 19.72 16.61
CA TRP A 35 12.08 19.66 17.42
C TRP A 35 11.89 18.68 18.59
N PRO A 36 12.10 17.37 18.37
CA PRO A 36 12.02 16.38 19.43
C PRO A 36 13.08 16.65 20.50
N HIS A 37 12.75 16.37 21.77
CA HIS A 37 13.65 16.68 22.88
C HIS A 37 14.86 15.75 22.99
N ASN A 38 14.72 14.50 22.53
CA ASN A 38 15.75 13.47 22.57
C ASN A 38 15.37 12.30 21.65
N SER A 39 16.26 11.31 21.54
CA SER A 39 16.06 10.12 20.70
C SER A 39 14.77 9.35 21.02
N ALA A 40 14.43 9.18 22.30
CA ALA A 40 13.21 8.46 22.69
C ALA A 40 11.94 9.20 22.25
N ASP A 41 11.95 10.53 22.35
CA ASP A 41 10.86 11.39 21.88
C ASP A 41 10.74 11.32 20.34
N LEU A 42 11.85 11.43 19.61
CA LEU A 42 11.87 11.28 18.15
C LEU A 42 11.30 9.94 17.69
N LEU A 43 11.74 8.83 18.30
CA LEU A 43 11.26 7.49 17.94
C LEU A 43 9.76 7.35 18.18
N LYS A 44 9.25 7.88 19.30
CA LYS A 44 7.80 7.93 19.55
C LYS A 44 7.08 8.80 18.53
N PHE A 45 7.64 9.93 18.14
CA PHE A 45 7.07 10.77 17.10
C PHE A 45 6.99 10.05 15.75
N ILE A 46 8.06 9.38 15.32
CA ILE A 46 8.08 8.59 14.08
C ILE A 46 7.03 7.48 14.13
N GLU A 47 6.94 6.75 15.24
CA GLU A 47 5.96 5.66 15.44
C GLU A 47 4.51 6.14 15.29
N HIS A 48 4.19 7.34 15.78
CA HIS A 48 2.81 7.86 15.80
C HIS A 48 2.48 8.79 14.63
N ASN A 49 3.48 9.26 13.87
CA ASN A 49 3.29 10.28 12.84
C ASN A 49 3.94 9.84 11.51
N PRO A 50 3.20 9.09 10.66
CA PRO A 50 3.71 8.65 9.36
C PRO A 50 3.90 9.81 8.36
N ARG A 51 3.59 11.06 8.74
CA ARG A 51 3.82 12.26 7.94
C ARG A 51 5.26 12.80 8.04
N ILE A 52 6.04 12.28 8.99
CA ILE A 52 7.47 12.57 9.11
C ILE A 52 8.18 11.92 7.93
N CYS A 53 8.96 12.73 7.20
CA CYS A 53 9.55 12.38 5.92
C CYS A 53 11.05 12.70 5.83
N GLY A 54 11.65 13.05 6.97
CA GLY A 54 13.08 13.24 7.10
C GLY A 54 13.45 13.57 8.54
N VAL A 55 14.67 13.20 8.92
CA VAL A 55 15.27 13.56 10.22
C VAL A 55 16.61 14.23 9.97
N ILE A 56 16.79 15.44 10.49
CA ILE A 56 18.05 16.17 10.51
C ILE A 56 18.68 15.99 11.89
N PHE A 57 19.96 15.64 11.93
CA PHE A 57 20.70 15.47 13.19
C PHE A 57 22.21 15.67 12.98
N ASP A 58 22.93 15.94 14.06
CA ASP A 58 24.40 15.94 14.06
C ASP A 58 24.93 14.50 14.17
N TRP A 59 25.83 14.13 13.26
CA TRP A 59 26.38 12.77 13.13
C TRP A 59 27.22 12.33 14.34
N ASP A 60 27.89 13.27 15.00
CA ASP A 60 28.78 12.94 16.13
C ASP A 60 28.02 12.92 17.46
N GLU A 61 26.89 13.64 17.57
CA GLU A 61 26.04 13.67 18.76
C GLU A 61 25.07 12.49 18.85
N TYR A 62 24.59 12.01 17.70
CA TYR A 62 23.67 10.87 17.64
C TYR A 62 24.36 9.67 17.00
N ASP A 63 24.30 8.56 17.70
CA ASP A 63 25.01 7.34 17.34
C ASP A 63 24.29 6.50 16.26
N LEU A 64 24.95 5.42 15.89
CA LEU A 64 24.41 4.39 15.02
C LEU A 64 23.23 3.64 15.65
N GLU A 65 23.06 3.70 16.98
CA GLU A 65 21.90 3.10 17.64
C GLU A 65 20.62 3.83 17.24
N LEU A 66 20.61 5.17 17.24
CA LEU A 66 19.46 5.94 16.75
C LEU A 66 19.14 5.59 15.29
N CYS A 67 20.15 5.53 14.42
CA CYS A 67 19.94 5.19 13.01
C CYS A 67 19.36 3.77 12.86
N SER A 68 19.86 2.81 13.64
CA SER A 68 19.35 1.43 13.67
C SER A 68 17.91 1.37 14.15
N ASP A 69 17.56 2.11 15.19
CA ASP A 69 16.21 2.14 15.75
C ASP A 69 15.21 2.83 14.81
N ILE A 70 15.62 3.89 14.11
CA ILE A 70 14.81 4.48 13.04
C ILE A 70 14.60 3.47 11.91
N ASN A 71 15.65 2.77 11.47
CA ASN A 71 15.59 1.79 10.39
C ASN A 71 14.64 0.62 10.71
N LYS A 72 14.54 0.21 11.98
CA LYS A 72 13.55 -0.81 12.43
C LYS A 72 12.11 -0.32 12.30
N LEU A 73 11.87 0.99 12.43
CA LEU A 73 10.54 1.59 12.28
C LEU A 73 10.21 1.89 10.82
N ASN A 74 11.18 2.39 10.06
CA ASN A 74 11.02 2.77 8.66
C ASN A 74 12.36 2.68 7.93
N GLU A 75 12.53 1.62 7.14
CA GLU A 75 13.76 1.34 6.39
C GLU A 75 14.07 2.35 5.27
N TYR A 76 13.08 3.14 4.86
CA TYR A 76 13.22 4.11 3.76
C TYR A 76 13.29 5.57 4.25
N LEU A 77 13.14 5.83 5.56
CA LEU A 77 13.07 7.20 6.06
C LEU A 77 14.39 7.93 5.80
N PRO A 78 14.38 9.09 5.09
CA PRO A 78 15.60 9.85 4.83
C PRO A 78 16.22 10.39 6.12
N LEU A 79 17.52 10.15 6.26
CA LEU A 79 18.36 10.63 7.36
C LEU A 79 19.35 11.66 6.81
N TYR A 80 19.32 12.87 7.36
CA TYR A 80 20.13 14.00 6.95
C TYR A 80 21.15 14.32 8.05
N ALA A 81 22.31 13.67 7.97
CA ALA A 81 23.36 13.77 8.97
C ALA A 81 24.29 14.94 8.67
N PHE A 82 24.49 15.82 9.65
CA PHE A 82 25.47 16.89 9.58
C PHE A 82 26.79 16.44 10.19
N ILE A 83 27.89 16.57 9.44
CA ILE A 83 29.23 16.12 9.84
C ILE A 83 30.14 17.27 10.28
N ASN A 84 31.10 16.95 11.14
CA ASN A 84 32.19 17.83 11.53
C ASN A 84 33.52 17.35 10.89
N THR A 85 34.57 18.16 10.99
CA THR A 85 35.88 17.92 10.34
C THR A 85 36.55 16.59 10.73
N HIS A 86 36.17 16.01 11.86
CA HIS A 86 36.74 14.77 12.40
C HIS A 86 35.73 13.62 12.48
N SER A 87 34.55 13.77 11.87
CA SER A 87 33.55 12.70 11.84
C SER A 87 34.11 11.46 11.14
N THR A 88 33.97 10.32 11.80
CA THR A 88 34.35 9.01 11.26
C THR A 88 33.09 8.23 10.87
N MET A 89 33.16 7.46 9.79
CA MET A 89 32.16 6.45 9.47
C MET A 89 32.59 5.13 10.11
N ASP A 90 31.73 4.58 10.97
CA ASP A 90 31.90 3.22 11.47
C ASP A 90 31.51 2.22 10.37
N VAL A 91 32.25 1.11 10.30
CA VAL A 91 32.07 0.05 9.29
C VAL A 91 30.71 -0.63 9.42
N SER A 92 30.11 -0.61 10.62
CA SER A 92 28.78 -1.17 10.92
C SER A 92 27.63 -0.47 10.17
N ALA A 93 27.83 0.76 9.66
CA ALA A 93 26.85 1.46 8.84
C ALA A 93 26.62 0.80 7.46
N ASN A 94 27.60 0.05 6.95
CA ASN A 94 27.52 -0.57 5.62
C ASN A 94 26.55 -1.78 5.56
N ASP A 95 26.25 -2.40 6.70
CA ASP A 95 25.36 -3.56 6.75
C ASP A 95 23.87 -3.15 6.84
N MET A 96 23.58 -1.86 7.08
CA MET A 96 22.21 -1.35 7.21
C MET A 96 21.77 -0.67 5.91
N ARG A 97 20.58 -1.05 5.40
CA ARG A 97 19.93 -0.39 4.24
C ARG A 97 19.36 0.97 4.67
N MET A 98 20.21 1.94 4.98
CA MET A 98 19.78 3.27 5.41
C MET A 98 19.84 4.28 4.27
N ALA A 99 18.81 5.12 4.16
CA ALA A 99 18.82 6.29 3.29
C ALA A 99 19.52 7.48 3.99
N LEU A 100 20.84 7.37 4.16
CA LEU A 100 21.67 8.34 4.89
C LEU A 100 22.39 9.31 3.93
N TRP A 101 22.23 10.61 4.18
CA TRP A 101 22.83 11.69 3.40
C TRP A 101 23.60 12.65 4.29
N PHE A 102 24.80 13.04 3.85
CA PHE A 102 25.69 13.88 4.64
C PHE A 102 25.70 15.34 4.16
N PHE A 103 25.72 16.26 5.11
CA PHE A 103 25.83 17.71 4.90
C PHE A 103 26.85 18.34 5.85
N GLU A 104 27.35 19.52 5.51
CA GLU A 104 28.28 20.29 6.34
C GLU A 104 27.58 21.52 6.92
N TYR A 105 28.00 21.93 8.12
CA TYR A 105 27.59 23.21 8.71
C TYR A 105 28.31 24.36 8.01
N SER A 106 27.59 25.10 7.16
CA SER A 106 28.11 26.29 6.48
C SER A 106 27.01 27.29 6.20
N LEU A 107 27.32 28.59 6.24
CA LEU A 107 26.39 29.66 5.90
C LEU A 107 26.27 29.82 4.38
N GLY A 108 25.09 30.20 3.91
CA GLY A 108 24.85 30.50 2.50
C GLY A 108 24.64 29.27 1.59
N VAL A 109 24.69 28.05 2.14
CA VAL A 109 24.39 26.79 1.40
C VAL A 109 23.02 26.19 1.73
N ALA A 110 22.25 26.83 2.62
CA ALA A 110 20.95 26.35 3.07
C ALA A 110 19.97 26.06 1.92
N GLU A 111 19.95 26.88 0.86
CA GLU A 111 19.11 26.67 -0.31
C GLU A 111 19.49 25.42 -1.12
N ASP A 112 20.78 25.12 -1.22
CA ASP A 112 21.27 23.93 -1.92
C ASP A 112 20.95 22.67 -1.09
N ILE A 113 21.14 22.72 0.22
CA ILE A 113 20.78 21.63 1.15
C ILE A 113 19.27 21.38 1.11
N ALA A 114 18.44 22.43 1.20
CA ALA A 114 16.98 22.31 1.11
C ALA A 114 16.52 21.71 -0.23
N THR A 115 17.24 22.00 -1.33
CA THR A 115 16.97 21.40 -2.64
C THR A 115 17.26 19.91 -2.67
N ARG A 116 18.38 19.50 -2.08
CA ARG A 116 18.72 18.09 -1.95
C ARG A 116 17.74 17.34 -1.05
N ILE A 117 17.40 17.90 0.11
CA ILE A 117 16.37 17.34 1.01
C ILE A 117 15.06 17.14 0.25
N GLN A 118 14.62 18.13 -0.54
CA GLN A 118 13.40 18.02 -1.34
C GLN A 118 13.48 16.90 -2.40
N GLN A 119 14.63 16.75 -3.06
CA GLN A 119 14.87 15.68 -4.02
C GLN A 119 14.82 14.31 -3.34
N TYR A 120 15.54 14.12 -2.23
CA TYR A 120 15.57 12.87 -1.48
C TYR A 120 14.22 12.50 -0.87
N THR A 121 13.46 13.48 -0.37
CA THR A 121 12.06 13.25 0.05
C THR A 121 11.18 12.85 -1.14
N GLY A 122 11.42 13.41 -2.34
CA GLY A 122 10.76 12.98 -3.57
C GLY A 122 11.07 11.51 -3.90
N GLU A 123 12.34 11.12 -3.87
CA GLU A 123 12.77 9.73 -4.07
C GLU A 123 12.16 8.77 -3.05
N TYR A 124 12.13 9.16 -1.77
CA TYR A 124 11.45 8.41 -0.71
C TYR A 124 9.98 8.16 -1.05
N LEU A 125 9.25 9.21 -1.43
CA LEU A 125 7.84 9.12 -1.81
C LEU A 125 7.63 8.21 -3.02
N ASP A 126 8.49 8.32 -4.03
CA ASP A 126 8.43 7.49 -5.23
C ASP A 126 8.73 6.03 -4.95
N ASN A 127 9.61 5.73 -3.99
CA ASN A 127 9.99 4.37 -3.60
C ASN A 127 8.88 3.67 -2.80
N ILE A 128 8.22 4.39 -1.89
CA ILE A 128 7.16 3.79 -1.05
C ILE A 128 5.80 3.73 -1.75
N THR A 129 5.60 4.51 -2.82
CA THR A 129 4.31 4.56 -3.53
C THR A 129 4.22 3.43 -4.56
N PRO A 130 3.22 2.53 -4.46
CA PRO A 130 3.06 1.42 -5.42
C PRO A 130 2.88 1.90 -6.86
N PRO A 131 3.25 1.07 -7.86
CA PRO A 131 3.41 1.50 -9.25
C PRO A 131 2.16 2.13 -9.88
N PHE A 132 1.00 1.44 -9.77
CA PHE A 132 -0.25 1.96 -10.31
C PHE A 132 -0.68 3.29 -9.65
N THR A 133 -0.61 3.35 -8.31
CA THR A 133 -0.97 4.56 -7.56
C THR A 133 -0.08 5.74 -7.95
N ARG A 134 1.22 5.51 -8.10
CA ARG A 134 2.18 6.51 -8.55
C ARG A 134 1.82 7.02 -9.95
N ALA A 135 1.57 6.12 -10.90
CA ALA A 135 1.17 6.50 -12.25
C ALA A 135 -0.13 7.32 -12.28
N LEU A 136 -1.14 6.92 -11.50
CA LEU A 136 -2.41 7.63 -11.39
C LEU A 136 -2.23 9.03 -10.76
N PHE A 137 -1.45 9.16 -9.70
CA PHE A 137 -1.19 10.45 -9.07
C PHE A 137 -0.43 11.40 -10.00
N THR A 138 0.56 10.88 -10.75
CA THR A 138 1.26 11.64 -11.78
C THR A 138 0.30 12.14 -12.85
N TYR A 139 -0.56 11.27 -13.40
CA TYR A 139 -1.57 11.67 -14.37
C TYR A 139 -2.49 12.79 -13.84
N VAL A 140 -3.01 12.63 -12.62
CA VAL A 140 -3.89 13.62 -11.98
C VAL A 140 -3.18 14.98 -11.80
N LYS A 141 -1.89 14.95 -11.45
CA LYS A 141 -1.06 16.15 -11.24
C LYS A 141 -0.71 16.84 -12.56
N GLU A 142 -0.42 16.09 -13.61
CA GLU A 142 -0.12 16.62 -14.95
C GLU A 142 -1.33 17.31 -15.59
N GLY A 143 -2.55 16.96 -15.17
CA GLY A 143 -3.76 17.72 -15.53
C GLY A 143 -4.11 17.68 -17.01
N LYS A 144 -3.81 16.56 -17.69
CA LYS A 144 -4.13 16.38 -19.12
C LYS A 144 -5.64 16.39 -19.33
N TYR A 145 -6.10 17.34 -20.13
CA TYR A 145 -7.52 17.51 -20.47
C TYR A 145 -7.81 16.85 -21.81
N THR A 146 -8.77 15.93 -21.85
CA THR A 146 -9.06 15.12 -23.03
C THR A 146 -10.56 15.03 -23.31
N PHE A 147 -10.93 14.92 -24.60
CA PHE A 147 -12.30 14.61 -25.03
C PHE A 147 -12.58 13.11 -24.91
N CYS A 148 -12.53 12.58 -23.68
CA CYS A 148 -12.75 11.17 -23.41
C CYS A 148 -13.80 10.96 -22.31
N THR A 149 -14.17 9.69 -22.11
CA THR A 149 -14.94 9.27 -20.93
C THR A 149 -14.03 9.15 -19.71
N PRO A 150 -14.55 9.34 -18.49
CA PRO A 150 -15.94 9.65 -18.13
C PRO A 150 -16.42 11.06 -18.53
N GLY A 151 -17.69 11.18 -18.92
CA GLY A 151 -18.27 12.43 -19.46
C GLY A 151 -18.32 13.61 -18.49
N HIS A 152 -18.07 13.39 -17.19
CA HIS A 152 -17.93 14.48 -16.23
C HIS A 152 -16.58 15.21 -16.35
N MET A 153 -15.62 14.65 -17.09
CA MET A 153 -14.31 15.24 -17.42
C MET A 153 -13.60 15.85 -16.21
N ALA A 154 -13.06 15.01 -15.34
CA ALA A 154 -12.35 15.43 -14.12
C ALA A 154 -13.20 16.28 -13.14
N GLY A 155 -14.52 16.26 -13.31
CA GLY A 155 -15.48 16.91 -12.43
C GLY A 155 -16.08 18.20 -13.01
N THR A 156 -15.68 18.61 -14.20
CA THR A 156 -16.14 19.84 -14.86
C THR A 156 -17.63 19.86 -15.16
N ALA A 157 -18.26 18.71 -15.42
CA ALA A 157 -19.72 18.68 -15.59
C ALA A 157 -20.46 19.01 -14.28
N TYR A 158 -19.94 18.61 -13.12
CA TYR A 158 -20.56 18.91 -11.83
C TYR A 158 -20.60 20.41 -11.55
N GLN A 159 -19.59 21.15 -12.01
CA GLN A 159 -19.52 22.62 -11.90
C GLN A 159 -20.60 23.35 -12.71
N LYS A 160 -21.40 22.65 -13.53
CA LYS A 160 -22.48 23.24 -14.34
C LYS A 160 -23.86 23.14 -13.69
N SER A 161 -23.96 22.58 -12.48
CA SER A 161 -25.21 22.46 -11.73
C SER A 161 -24.99 22.88 -10.28
N PRO A 162 -25.91 23.66 -9.65
CA PRO A 162 -25.78 24.02 -8.23
C PRO A 162 -25.63 22.80 -7.30
N ALA A 163 -26.41 21.74 -7.51
CA ALA A 163 -26.28 20.50 -6.75
C ALA A 163 -24.97 19.75 -7.07
N GLY A 164 -24.48 19.88 -8.29
CA GLY A 164 -23.19 19.33 -8.71
C GLY A 164 -22.00 20.03 -8.05
N CYS A 165 -22.04 21.35 -7.88
CA CYS A 165 -21.01 22.09 -7.14
C CYS A 165 -20.89 21.57 -5.69
N LEU A 166 -22.02 21.36 -5.00
CA LEU A 166 -22.02 20.77 -3.65
C LEU A 166 -21.37 19.37 -3.64
N PHE A 167 -21.66 18.55 -4.64
CA PHE A 167 -21.05 17.23 -4.79
C PHE A 167 -19.55 17.31 -5.05
N TYR A 168 -19.13 18.21 -5.94
CA TYR A 168 -17.71 18.45 -6.25
C TYR A 168 -16.94 18.92 -5.01
N ASP A 169 -17.48 19.88 -4.28
CA ASP A 169 -16.83 20.44 -3.08
C ASP A 169 -16.75 19.42 -1.94
N PHE A 170 -17.76 18.55 -1.82
CA PHE A 170 -17.77 17.48 -0.82
C PHE A 170 -16.71 16.40 -1.10
N PHE A 171 -16.63 15.89 -2.34
CA PHE A 171 -15.67 14.82 -2.69
C PHE A 171 -14.26 15.33 -3.00
N GLY A 172 -14.15 16.60 -3.42
CA GLY A 172 -12.90 17.23 -3.81
C GLY A 172 -12.43 16.86 -5.22
N GLY A 173 -11.62 17.75 -5.80
CA GLY A 173 -11.18 17.63 -7.19
C GLY A 173 -10.31 16.39 -7.47
N ASN A 174 -9.47 15.95 -6.54
CA ASN A 174 -8.59 14.80 -6.76
C ASN A 174 -9.38 13.49 -6.95
N THR A 175 -10.46 13.30 -6.19
CA THR A 175 -11.35 12.14 -6.32
C THR A 175 -11.93 12.06 -7.73
N LEU A 176 -12.43 13.19 -8.25
CA LEU A 176 -13.07 13.26 -9.56
C LEU A 176 -12.07 13.26 -10.72
N LYS A 177 -10.84 13.74 -10.51
CA LYS A 177 -9.74 13.66 -11.49
C LYS A 177 -9.17 12.25 -11.61
N ALA A 178 -9.23 11.46 -10.54
CA ALA A 178 -8.79 10.07 -10.53
C ALA A 178 -9.82 9.11 -11.14
N ASP A 179 -11.07 9.54 -11.34
CA ASP A 179 -12.10 8.78 -12.07
C ASP A 179 -11.85 8.88 -13.58
N VAL A 180 -11.12 7.88 -14.10
CA VAL A 180 -10.63 7.81 -15.46
C VAL A 180 -11.05 6.51 -16.14
N SER A 181 -10.86 6.44 -17.46
CA SER A 181 -11.10 5.24 -18.25
C SER A 181 -9.84 4.77 -18.97
N ILE A 182 -9.93 3.64 -19.66
CA ILE A 182 -8.88 3.11 -20.56
C ILE A 182 -8.45 4.09 -21.66
N SER A 183 -9.16 5.21 -21.84
CA SER A 183 -8.73 6.30 -22.74
C SER A 183 -7.40 6.93 -22.30
N VAL A 184 -7.02 6.79 -21.03
CA VAL A 184 -5.72 7.18 -20.50
C VAL A 184 -4.74 6.04 -20.73
N THR A 185 -4.15 6.02 -21.93
CA THR A 185 -3.33 4.89 -22.40
C THR A 185 -2.09 4.62 -21.55
N GLU A 186 -1.54 5.64 -20.90
CA GLU A 186 -0.36 5.50 -20.03
C GLU A 186 -0.64 4.68 -18.76
N LEU A 187 -1.90 4.49 -18.37
CA LEU A 187 -2.28 3.63 -17.24
C LEU A 187 -2.48 2.17 -17.65
N GLY A 188 -2.45 1.85 -18.94
CA GLY A 188 -2.76 0.51 -19.44
C GLY A 188 -4.23 0.14 -19.20
N SER A 189 -4.49 -1.16 -19.00
CA SER A 189 -5.84 -1.70 -18.86
C SER A 189 -5.90 -2.79 -17.79
N LEU A 190 -6.86 -2.67 -16.87
CA LEU A 190 -7.14 -3.67 -15.84
C LEU A 190 -7.55 -5.01 -16.46
N LEU A 191 -8.37 -4.99 -17.51
CA LEU A 191 -8.92 -6.21 -18.11
C LEU A 191 -7.91 -6.92 -19.00
N ASP A 192 -6.94 -6.18 -19.56
CA ASP A 192 -5.89 -6.75 -20.41
C ASP A 192 -4.63 -7.10 -19.62
N HIS A 193 -4.57 -6.75 -18.32
CA HIS A 193 -3.41 -6.95 -17.47
C HIS A 193 -2.14 -6.33 -18.07
N THR A 194 -2.19 -5.03 -18.39
CA THR A 194 -1.09 -4.33 -19.08
C THR A 194 -0.64 -3.05 -18.36
N GLY A 195 0.61 -2.67 -18.59
CA GLY A 195 1.21 -1.45 -18.06
C GLY A 195 1.20 -1.41 -16.52
N PRO A 196 0.92 -0.25 -15.91
CA PRO A 196 0.87 -0.12 -14.45
C PRO A 196 -0.09 -1.07 -13.74
N HIS A 197 -1.13 -1.58 -14.41
CA HIS A 197 -2.01 -2.60 -13.83
C HIS A 197 -1.30 -3.94 -13.62
N LEU A 198 -0.50 -4.39 -14.60
CA LEU A 198 0.31 -5.61 -14.48
C LEU A 198 1.34 -5.47 -13.37
N GLU A 199 2.05 -4.34 -13.35
CA GLU A 199 3.03 -4.04 -12.30
C GLU A 199 2.42 -4.09 -10.89
N ALA A 200 1.17 -3.62 -10.75
CA ALA A 200 0.43 -3.70 -9.49
C ALA A 200 0.05 -5.15 -9.14
N GLU A 201 -0.41 -5.95 -10.09
CA GLU A 201 -0.73 -7.36 -9.85
C GLU A 201 0.51 -8.18 -9.44
N GLU A 202 1.65 -7.94 -10.09
CA GLU A 202 2.92 -8.55 -9.71
C GLU A 202 3.43 -8.08 -8.35
N TYR A 203 3.28 -6.78 -8.05
CA TYR A 203 3.59 -6.23 -6.74
C TYR A 203 2.77 -6.92 -5.65
N ILE A 204 1.45 -7.06 -5.84
CA ILE A 204 0.56 -7.76 -4.92
C ILE A 204 0.96 -9.23 -4.78
N ALA A 205 1.24 -9.93 -5.89
CA ALA A 205 1.64 -11.34 -5.86
C ALA A 205 2.90 -11.56 -5.01
N ARG A 206 3.93 -10.71 -5.18
CA ARG A 206 5.15 -10.74 -4.36
C ARG A 206 4.87 -10.47 -2.89
N THR A 207 4.05 -9.46 -2.58
CA THR A 207 3.72 -9.10 -1.19
C THR A 207 2.94 -10.20 -0.47
N PHE A 208 1.98 -10.85 -1.14
CA PHE A 208 1.12 -11.87 -0.55
C PHE A 208 1.64 -13.31 -0.71
N GLY A 209 2.80 -13.48 -1.34
CA GLY A 209 3.41 -14.80 -1.57
C GLY A 209 2.60 -15.70 -2.51
N ALA A 210 1.88 -15.10 -3.47
CA ALA A 210 1.10 -15.82 -4.48
C ALA A 210 1.90 -15.97 -5.78
N GLU A 211 1.58 -17.02 -6.56
CA GLU A 211 2.13 -17.18 -7.92
C GLU A 211 1.62 -16.08 -8.86
N GLN A 212 0.31 -15.78 -8.77
CA GLN A 212 -0.34 -14.71 -9.51
C GLN A 212 -1.42 -14.07 -8.66
N SER A 213 -1.67 -12.78 -8.87
CA SER A 213 -2.76 -12.04 -8.23
C SER A 213 -3.60 -11.32 -9.27
N TYR A 214 -4.91 -11.25 -9.03
CA TYR A 214 -5.87 -10.53 -9.87
C TYR A 214 -6.59 -9.48 -9.03
N MET A 215 -6.66 -8.24 -9.52
CA MET A 215 -7.42 -7.19 -8.85
C MET A 215 -8.91 -7.27 -9.23
N VAL A 216 -9.79 -7.40 -8.24
CA VAL A 216 -11.25 -7.50 -8.46
C VAL A 216 -11.97 -6.32 -7.80
N THR A 217 -12.64 -5.50 -8.61
CA THR A 217 -13.29 -4.25 -8.17
C THR A 217 -14.73 -4.43 -7.68
N ASN A 218 -15.25 -5.66 -7.69
CA ASN A 218 -16.61 -5.98 -7.20
C ASN A 218 -16.60 -6.97 -6.02
N GLY A 219 -15.56 -6.87 -5.19
CA GLY A 219 -15.36 -7.59 -3.93
C GLY A 219 -15.17 -9.11 -4.05
N THR A 220 -14.83 -9.76 -2.93
CA THR A 220 -14.61 -11.22 -2.86
C THR A 220 -15.84 -12.03 -3.25
N SER A 221 -17.04 -11.45 -3.15
CA SER A 221 -18.26 -12.07 -3.67
C SER A 221 -18.17 -12.38 -5.16
N THR A 222 -17.54 -11.51 -5.95
CA THR A 222 -17.29 -11.71 -7.38
C THR A 222 -16.06 -12.58 -7.59
N SER A 223 -14.99 -12.39 -6.81
CA SER A 223 -13.80 -13.26 -6.87
C SER A 223 -14.14 -14.74 -6.69
N ASN A 224 -14.99 -15.07 -5.71
CA ASN A 224 -15.48 -16.45 -5.51
C ASN A 224 -16.18 -17.02 -6.75
N LYS A 225 -16.90 -16.17 -7.51
CA LYS A 225 -17.60 -16.60 -8.73
C LYS A 225 -16.64 -16.76 -9.90
N ILE A 226 -15.68 -15.85 -10.06
CA ILE A 226 -14.63 -15.95 -11.08
C ILE A 226 -13.88 -17.27 -10.92
N VAL A 227 -13.38 -17.54 -9.71
CA VAL A 227 -12.66 -18.79 -9.40
C VAL A 227 -13.57 -20.01 -9.57
N GLY A 228 -14.80 -19.95 -9.03
CA GLY A 228 -15.74 -21.05 -9.09
C GLY A 228 -16.16 -21.43 -10.51
N MET A 229 -16.53 -20.45 -11.34
CA MET A 229 -16.95 -20.67 -12.73
C MET A 229 -15.80 -21.17 -13.60
N TYR A 230 -14.56 -20.73 -13.34
CA TYR A 230 -13.37 -21.27 -14.00
C TYR A 230 -13.10 -22.72 -13.59
N ALA A 231 -13.15 -23.03 -12.29
CA ALA A 231 -12.72 -24.31 -11.74
C ALA A 231 -13.78 -25.43 -11.83
N ALA A 232 -15.06 -25.09 -11.99
CA ALA A 232 -16.18 -26.05 -11.89
C ALA A 232 -17.05 -26.04 -13.16
N PRO A 233 -16.73 -26.87 -14.16
CA PRO A 233 -17.55 -27.02 -15.36
C PRO A 233 -18.96 -27.54 -15.05
N ALA A 234 -19.89 -27.33 -15.98
CA ALA A 234 -21.23 -27.89 -15.89
C ALA A 234 -21.23 -29.43 -15.76
N GLY A 235 -22.12 -29.97 -14.94
CA GLY A 235 -22.21 -31.39 -14.58
C GLY A 235 -21.14 -31.89 -13.59
N SER A 236 -20.19 -31.04 -13.20
CA SER A 236 -19.12 -31.43 -12.28
C SER A 236 -19.60 -31.48 -10.82
N THR A 237 -18.83 -32.17 -9.97
CA THR A 237 -19.10 -32.27 -8.53
C THR A 237 -18.13 -31.39 -7.77
N LEU A 238 -18.64 -30.53 -6.88
CA LEU A 238 -17.84 -29.57 -6.14
C LEU A 238 -17.93 -29.82 -4.64
N LEU A 239 -16.77 -29.96 -4.00
CA LEU A 239 -16.67 -30.07 -2.54
C LEU A 239 -16.72 -28.67 -1.93
N ILE A 240 -17.73 -28.39 -1.12
CA ILE A 240 -17.99 -27.06 -0.56
C ILE A 240 -18.17 -27.11 0.95
N ASP A 241 -17.61 -26.14 1.68
CA ASP A 241 -17.87 -25.97 3.10
C ASP A 241 -19.34 -25.62 3.35
N ARG A 242 -20.00 -26.33 4.27
CA ARG A 242 -21.36 -25.97 4.70
C ARG A 242 -21.40 -24.64 5.44
N ASN A 243 -20.29 -24.22 6.03
CA ASN A 243 -20.06 -22.87 6.55
C ASN A 243 -19.54 -21.91 5.45
N CYS A 244 -20.20 -21.89 4.29
CA CYS A 244 -19.79 -21.02 3.20
C CYS A 244 -20.44 -19.64 3.29
N HIS A 245 -19.75 -18.63 2.76
CA HIS A 245 -20.32 -17.30 2.53
C HIS A 245 -21.46 -17.37 1.48
N LYS A 246 -22.47 -16.50 1.61
CA LYS A 246 -23.66 -16.46 0.73
C LYS A 246 -23.31 -16.35 -0.77
N SER A 247 -22.17 -15.74 -1.11
CA SER A 247 -21.70 -15.68 -2.50
C SER A 247 -21.45 -17.04 -3.14
N LEU A 248 -21.04 -18.05 -2.36
CA LEU A 248 -20.86 -19.41 -2.84
C LEU A 248 -22.20 -20.13 -3.02
N ALA A 249 -23.20 -19.84 -2.17
CA ALA A 249 -24.57 -20.29 -2.43
C ALA A 249 -25.09 -19.70 -3.76
N HIS A 250 -24.83 -18.42 -4.03
CA HIS A 250 -25.18 -17.82 -5.32
C HIS A 250 -24.42 -18.47 -6.50
N LEU A 251 -23.14 -18.82 -6.33
CA LEU A 251 -22.38 -19.58 -7.34
C LEU A 251 -23.08 -20.88 -7.71
N LEU A 252 -23.51 -21.66 -6.70
CA LEU A 252 -24.24 -22.92 -6.91
C LEU A 252 -25.60 -22.71 -7.59
N MET A 253 -26.24 -21.55 -7.41
CA MET A 253 -27.49 -21.22 -8.11
C MET A 253 -27.28 -20.87 -9.58
N MET A 254 -26.09 -20.36 -9.95
CA MET A 254 -25.79 -19.93 -11.32
C MET A 254 -25.05 -21.00 -12.14
N SER A 255 -24.52 -22.04 -11.49
CA SER A 255 -23.68 -23.06 -12.13
C SER A 255 -24.34 -24.42 -12.02
N ASP A 256 -24.40 -25.16 -13.11
CA ASP A 256 -24.91 -26.54 -13.13
C ASP A 256 -23.87 -27.48 -12.50
N VAL A 257 -23.80 -27.51 -11.18
CA VAL A 257 -22.84 -28.33 -10.43
C VAL A 257 -23.53 -29.07 -9.29
N VAL A 258 -22.96 -30.20 -8.89
CA VAL A 258 -23.44 -31.01 -7.79
C VAL A 258 -22.62 -30.70 -6.53
N PRO A 259 -23.17 -29.99 -5.52
CA PRO A 259 -22.42 -29.70 -4.31
C PRO A 259 -22.37 -30.89 -3.36
N LEU A 260 -21.17 -31.25 -2.93
CA LEU A 260 -20.93 -32.13 -1.79
C LEU A 260 -20.50 -31.29 -0.57
N TRP A 261 -21.27 -31.39 0.51
CA TRP A 261 -21.09 -30.52 1.68
C TRP A 261 -20.13 -31.11 2.71
N LEU A 262 -19.05 -30.38 3.00
CA LEU A 262 -18.22 -30.58 4.18
C LEU A 262 -18.94 -30.04 5.41
N SER A 263 -19.11 -30.88 6.42
CA SER A 263 -19.87 -30.53 7.62
C SER A 263 -18.91 -30.07 8.73
N PRO A 264 -18.95 -28.79 9.16
CA PRO A 264 -18.14 -28.31 10.26
C PRO A 264 -18.61 -28.92 11.59
N THR A 265 -17.73 -28.89 12.60
CA THR A 265 -18.15 -29.19 13.97
C THR A 265 -18.86 -27.98 14.59
N ARG A 266 -19.48 -28.15 15.75
CA ARG A 266 -20.00 -27.03 16.56
C ARG A 266 -19.87 -27.35 18.05
N ASN A 267 -19.65 -26.33 18.87
CA ASN A 267 -19.70 -26.47 20.32
C ASN A 267 -21.13 -26.28 20.86
N ALA A 268 -21.31 -26.44 22.18
CA ALA A 268 -22.62 -26.27 22.83
C ALA A 268 -23.20 -24.85 22.75
N LEU A 269 -22.36 -23.84 22.51
CA LEU A 269 -22.77 -22.44 22.33
C LEU A 269 -23.20 -22.11 20.89
N GLY A 270 -23.06 -23.07 19.97
CA GLY A 270 -23.39 -22.87 18.55
C GLY A 270 -22.26 -22.26 17.72
N ILE A 271 -21.07 -22.05 18.28
CA ILE A 271 -19.91 -21.59 17.52
C ILE A 271 -19.43 -22.74 16.63
N LEU A 272 -19.27 -22.44 15.33
CA LEU A 272 -18.76 -23.39 14.36
C LEU A 272 -17.26 -23.64 14.59
N GLY A 273 -16.89 -24.91 14.61
CA GLY A 273 -15.51 -25.37 14.75
C GLY A 273 -14.96 -25.94 13.44
N VAL A 274 -13.67 -26.26 13.45
CA VAL A 274 -12.95 -26.83 12.30
C VAL A 274 -13.43 -28.24 11.95
N PHE A 275 -13.03 -28.72 10.77
CA PHE A 275 -13.20 -30.12 10.37
C PHE A 275 -12.38 -31.05 11.26
N ARG A 276 -12.91 -32.25 11.57
CA ARG A 276 -12.17 -33.25 12.35
C ARG A 276 -11.12 -33.92 11.48
N ALA A 277 -9.84 -33.73 11.81
CA ALA A 277 -8.75 -34.53 11.26
C ALA A 277 -8.84 -35.97 11.79
N GLY A 278 -9.32 -36.91 10.97
CA GLY A 278 -9.47 -38.32 11.35
C GLY A 278 -10.69 -39.01 10.71
N SER A 279 -11.74 -38.26 10.38
CA SER A 279 -12.68 -38.66 9.32
C SER A 279 -12.01 -38.30 8.00
N SER A 280 -11.20 -39.21 7.43
CA SER A 280 -10.62 -39.00 6.10
C SER A 280 -11.71 -38.47 5.17
N PRO A 281 -11.59 -37.27 4.57
CA PRO A 281 -12.64 -36.75 3.72
C PRO A 281 -13.01 -37.77 2.63
N MET A 282 -12.04 -38.58 2.19
CA MET A 282 -12.20 -39.63 1.19
C MET A 282 -13.17 -40.75 1.58
N THR A 283 -13.32 -41.13 2.86
CA THR A 283 -14.20 -42.27 3.23
C THR A 283 -15.69 -41.89 3.21
N PRO A 284 -16.13 -40.79 3.84
CA PRO A 284 -17.48 -40.26 3.68
C PRO A 284 -17.73 -39.69 2.29
N LEU A 285 -16.71 -39.14 1.61
CA LEU A 285 -16.84 -38.68 0.22
C LEU A 285 -17.05 -39.86 -0.71
N ASN A 286 -16.30 -40.95 -0.62
CA ASN A 286 -16.54 -42.16 -1.43
C ASN A 286 -17.90 -42.78 -1.13
N VAL A 287 -18.36 -42.79 0.12
CA VAL A 287 -19.70 -43.30 0.47
C VAL A 287 -20.80 -42.38 -0.07
N ARG A 288 -20.68 -41.06 0.08
CA ARG A 288 -21.65 -40.09 -0.46
C ARG A 288 -21.62 -40.01 -1.98
N LEU A 289 -20.45 -40.13 -2.59
CA LEU A 289 -20.27 -40.21 -4.04
C LEU A 289 -20.87 -41.51 -4.57
N ARG A 290 -20.69 -42.66 -3.89
CA ARG A 290 -21.38 -43.92 -4.22
C ARG A 290 -22.89 -43.82 -4.06
N GLN A 291 -23.39 -43.19 -2.99
CA GLN A 291 -24.83 -42.98 -2.79
C GLN A 291 -25.43 -42.04 -3.83
N PHE A 292 -24.72 -40.96 -4.18
CA PHE A 292 -25.10 -40.02 -5.24
C PHE A 292 -25.12 -40.70 -6.61
N LEU A 293 -24.04 -41.41 -6.97
CA LEU A 293 -23.95 -42.17 -8.21
C LEU A 293 -25.05 -43.23 -8.29
N ALA A 294 -25.35 -43.95 -7.20
CA ALA A 294 -26.45 -44.91 -7.14
C ALA A 294 -27.83 -44.26 -7.33
N GLN A 295 -28.07 -43.07 -6.76
CA GLN A 295 -29.31 -42.30 -6.96
C GLN A 295 -29.42 -41.72 -8.38
N ALA A 296 -28.29 -41.43 -9.02
CA ALA A 296 -28.20 -40.94 -10.39
C ALA A 296 -28.10 -42.05 -11.46
N GLY A 297 -28.11 -43.33 -11.07
CA GLY A 297 -28.02 -44.48 -12.00
C GLY A 297 -26.63 -44.70 -12.63
N LEU A 298 -25.57 -44.15 -12.03
CA LEU A 298 -24.19 -44.23 -12.50
C LEU A 298 -23.37 -45.18 -11.61
N SER A 299 -22.38 -45.88 -12.20
CA SER A 299 -21.46 -46.74 -11.44
C SER A 299 -20.05 -46.18 -11.43
N MET A 300 -19.38 -46.23 -10.28
CA MET A 300 -17.97 -45.89 -10.15
C MET A 300 -17.13 -46.96 -10.88
N ARG A 301 -16.30 -46.58 -11.87
CA ARG A 301 -15.24 -47.46 -12.41
C ARG A 301 -14.00 -47.35 -11.54
#